data_AF-A0A836H2J6-F1
#
_entry.id   AF-A0A836H2J6-F1
#
_cell.length_a   1.000
_cell.length_b   1.000
_cell.length_c   1.000
_cell.angle_alpha   90.00
_cell.angle_beta   90.00
_cell.angle_gamma   90.00
#
_symmetry.space_group_name_H-M   'P 1'
#
loop_
_entity.id
_entity.type
_entity.pdbx_description
1 polymer ?
#
loop_
_entity_poly.entity_id
_entity_poly.type
_entity_poly.pdbx_seq_one_letter_code
_entity_poly.pdbx_strand_id
1 'polypeptide(L)' 'MHRSSVLRRHPYTIDISSLREANGRNEVPRKKCLTQIALQSARQAWCKTQDLLAFFFPQGYRGGPAK' A
#
# COMPACT_ATOMS: atom_id res chain seq x y z
N MET A 1 -29.51 -18.60 14.49
CA MET A 1 -29.71 -19.19 13.14
C MET A 1 -28.56 -20.14 12.83
N HIS A 2 -28.77 -21.44 13.04
CA HIS A 2 -27.76 -22.46 12.73
C HIS A 2 -27.71 -22.70 11.21
N ARG A 3 -26.59 -22.35 10.58
CA ARG A 3 -26.31 -22.71 9.20
C ARG A 3 -25.88 -24.17 9.17
N SER A 4 -26.76 -25.05 8.68
CA SER A 4 -26.51 -26.46 8.44
C SER A 4 -25.27 -26.65 7.55
N SER A 5 -24.26 -27.33 8.07
CA SER A 5 -22.97 -27.63 7.44
C SER A 5 -23.04 -28.53 6.20
N VAL A 6 -24.25 -28.99 5.83
CA VAL A 6 -24.51 -29.95 4.75
C VAL A 6 -24.44 -29.33 3.36
N LEU A 7 -24.67 -28.02 3.22
CA LEU A 7 -24.61 -27.32 1.92
C LEU A 7 -23.19 -27.15 1.35
N ARG A 8 -22.14 -27.52 2.12
CA ARG A 8 -20.73 -27.44 1.70
C ARG A 8 -20.24 -28.64 0.87
N ARG A 9 -21.05 -29.68 0.66
CA ARG A 9 -20.58 -30.99 0.15
C ARG A 9 -20.95 -31.32 -1.30
N HIS A 10 -21.72 -30.47 -2.01
CA HIS A 10 -22.04 -30.77 -3.40
C HIS A 10 -20.80 -30.45 -4.28
N PRO A 11 -20.35 -31.36 -5.15
CA PRO A 11 -19.14 -31.19 -5.94
C PRO A 11 -19.19 -29.99 -6.91
N TYR A 12 -20.37 -29.43 -7.13
CA TYR A 12 -20.60 -28.23 -7.92
C TYR A 12 -21.01 -27.01 -7.08
N THR A 13 -20.92 -27.05 -5.74
CA THR A 13 -21.17 -25.86 -4.93
C THR A 13 -20.08 -24.84 -5.20
N ILE A 14 -20.46 -23.74 -5.84
CA ILE A 14 -19.57 -22.62 -6.06
C ILE A 14 -19.39 -21.91 -4.73
N ASP A 15 -18.16 -21.92 -4.21
CA ASP A 15 -17.81 -21.15 -3.03
C ASP A 15 -17.70 -19.66 -3.39
N ILE A 16 -18.71 -18.89 -2.99
CA ILE A 16 -18.80 -17.45 -3.24
C ILE A 16 -17.62 -16.71 -2.57
N SER A 17 -17.06 -17.25 -1.48
CA SER A 17 -15.90 -16.67 -0.78
C SER A 17 -14.66 -16.68 -1.68
N SER A 18 -14.32 -17.85 -2.23
CA SER A 18 -13.16 -18.00 -3.10
C SER A 18 -13.28 -17.19 -4.41
N LEU A 19 -14.49 -17.04 -4.96
CA LEU A 19 -14.74 -16.13 -6.09
C LEU A 19 -14.49 -14.66 -5.75
N ARG A 20 -14.90 -14.19 -4.56
CA ARG A 20 -14.63 -12.81 -4.12
C ARG A 20 -13.14 -12.56 -3.93
N GLU A 21 -12.41 -13.51 -3.35
CA GLU A 21 -10.96 -13.40 -3.17
C GLU A 21 -10.22 -13.41 -4.51
N ALA A 22 -10.62 -14.26 -5.45
CA ALA A 22 -10.07 -14.29 -6.81
C ALA A 22 -10.34 -12.96 -7.55
N ASN A 23 -11.55 -12.40 -7.40
CA ASN A 23 -11.89 -11.11 -7.98
C ASN A 23 -11.12 -9.95 -7.34
N GLY A 24 -10.89 -9.98 -6.02
CA GLY A 24 -10.09 -8.96 -5.33
C GLY A 24 -8.62 -8.95 -5.76
N ARG A 25 -8.05 -10.10 -6.12
CA ARG A 25 -6.68 -10.23 -6.66
C ARG A 25 -6.59 -9.78 -8.12
N ASN A 26 -7.66 -9.96 -8.88
CA ASN A 26 -7.78 -9.56 -10.29
C ASN A 26 -8.42 -8.19 -10.48
N GLU A 27 -8.66 -7.42 -9.41
CA GLU A 27 -8.99 -6.00 -9.54
C GLU A 27 -7.80 -5.34 -10.23
N VAL A 28 -7.94 -5.12 -11.55
CA VAL A 28 -7.10 -4.25 -12.35
C VAL A 28 -6.81 -3.03 -11.49
N PRO A 29 -5.53 -2.67 -11.24
CA PRO A 29 -5.22 -1.58 -10.34
C PRO A 29 -6.04 -0.37 -10.78
N ARG A 30 -6.98 0.05 -9.91
CA ARG A 30 -7.88 1.17 -10.21
C ARG A 30 -7.00 2.29 -10.72
N LYS A 31 -7.25 2.77 -11.94
CA LYS A 31 -6.45 3.82 -12.58
C LYS A 31 -6.36 4.97 -11.58
N LYS A 32 -5.20 5.11 -10.92
CA LYS A 32 -4.98 6.20 -9.95
C LYS A 32 -5.15 7.49 -10.72
N CYS A 33 -5.88 8.45 -10.16
CA CYS A 33 -5.95 9.76 -10.78
C CYS A 33 -4.54 10.39 -10.79
N LEU A 34 -4.26 11.23 -11.78
CA LEU A 34 -2.95 11.88 -11.92
C LEU A 34 -2.53 12.63 -10.64
N THR A 35 -3.49 13.20 -9.91
CA THR A 35 -3.25 13.88 -8.63
C THR A 35 -2.78 12.93 -7.53
N GLN A 36 -3.35 11.72 -7.44
CA GLN A 36 -2.88 10.69 -6.50
C GLN A 36 -1.47 10.21 -6.84
N ILE A 37 -1.15 10.05 -8.13
CA ILE A 37 0.19 9.68 -8.58
C ILE A 37 1.18 10.79 -8.22
N ALA A 38 0.87 12.04 -8.55
CA ALA A 38 1.71 13.20 -8.24
C ALA A 38 1.97 13.35 -6.73
N LEU A 39 0.92 13.20 -5.91
CA LEU A 39 1.04 13.23 -4.46
C LEU A 39 1.94 12.11 -3.93
N GLN A 40 1.79 10.89 -4.47
CA GLN A 40 2.63 9.76 -4.08
C GLN A 40 4.11 10.01 -4.45
N SER A 41 4.36 10.50 -5.67
CA SER A 41 5.71 10.84 -6.14
C SER A 41 6.35 11.95 -5.30
N ALA A 42 5.58 13.01 -4.98
CA ALA A 42 6.06 14.11 -4.14
C ALA A 42 6.45 13.63 -2.73
N ARG A 43 5.63 12.77 -2.12
CA ARG A 43 5.94 12.15 -0.81
C ARG A 43 7.22 11.32 -0.88
N GLN A 44 7.39 10.50 -1.92
CA GLN A 44 8.59 9.69 -2.08
C GLN A 44 9.84 10.54 -2.30
N ALA A 45 9.74 11.61 -3.09
CA ALA A 45 10.84 12.56 -3.29
C ALA A 45 11.22 13.22 -1.96
N TRP A 46 10.23 13.64 -1.17
CA TRP A 46 10.45 14.24 0.14
C TRP A 46 11.19 13.30 1.11
N CYS A 47 10.76 12.05 1.22
CA CYS A 47 11.44 11.07 2.07
C CYS A 47 12.92 10.90 1.67
N LYS A 48 13.21 10.75 0.36
CA LYS A 48 14.59 10.64 -0.12
C LYS A 48 15.43 11.87 0.21
N THR A 49 14.86 13.08 0.07
CA THR A 49 15.55 14.31 0.45
C THR A 49 15.80 14.39 1.96
N GLN A 50 14.87 13.92 2.79
CA GLN A 50 15.08 13.85 4.23
C GLN A 50 16.22 12.89 4.58
N ASP A 51 16.27 11.72 3.95
CA ASP A 51 17.35 10.75 4.17
C ASP A 51 18.72 11.33 3.78
N LEU A 52 18.79 12.03 2.63
CA LEU A 52 20.01 12.71 2.19
C LEU A 52 20.41 13.84 3.15
N LEU A 53 19.46 14.66 3.59
CA LEU A 53 19.72 15.71 4.55
C LEU A 53 20.23 15.15 5.88
N ALA A 54 19.64 14.05 6.35
CA ALA A 54 20.10 13.37 7.56
C ALA A 54 21.51 12.79 7.41
N PHE A 55 21.89 12.33 6.21
CA PHE A 55 23.25 11.88 5.92
C PHE A 55 24.27 13.02 5.96
N PHE A 56 23.97 14.17 5.32
CA PHE A 56 24.88 15.32 5.30
C PHE A 56 24.90 16.09 6.61
N PHE A 57 23.79 16.09 7.35
CA PHE A 57 23.61 16.84 8.58
C PHE A 57 23.09 15.91 9.69
N PRO A 58 23.96 15.05 10.23
CA PRO A 58 23.58 14.19 11.35
C PRO A 58 23.15 15.04 12.56
N GLN A 59 22.23 14.51 13.37
CA GLN A 59 21.71 15.21 14.54
C GLN A 59 22.86 15.74 15.41
N GLY A 60 22.90 17.06 15.62
CA GLY A 60 23.98 17.75 16.34
C GLY A 60 24.92 18.57 15.46
N TYR A 61 24.80 18.51 14.12
CA TYR A 61 25.56 19.38 13.23
C TYR A 61 25.14 20.85 13.37
N ARG A 62 25.89 21.63 14.16
CA ARG A 62 25.82 23.09 14.19
C ARG A 62 26.73 23.64 13.08
N GLY A 63 26.26 23.59 11.85
CA GLY A 63 26.91 24.23 10.70
C GLY A 63 26.79 25.74 10.77
N GLY A 64 27.60 26.38 11.61
CA GLY A 64 27.89 27.80 11.56
C GLY A 64 29.33 28.02 11.11
N PRO A 65 29.69 29.19 10.57
CA PRO A 65 31.08 29.50 10.26
C PRO A 65 31.92 29.30 11.54
N ALA A 66 32.98 28.49 11.43
CA ALA A 66 33.99 28.39 12.48
C ALA A 66 34.55 29.81 12.69
N LYS A 67 34.45 30.32 13.92
CA LYS A 67 35.11 31.56 14.31
C LYS A 67 36.62 31.37 14.36
#